data_AF-A0A8J5RA66-F1
#
_entry.id   AF-A0A8J5RA66-F1
#
_cell.length_a   1.000
_cell.length_b   1.000
_cell.length_c   1.000
_cell.angle_alpha   90.00
_cell.angle_beta   90.00
_cell.angle_gamma   90.00
#
_symmetry.space_group_name_H-M   'P 1'
#
loop_
_entity.id
_entity.type
_entity.pdbx_description
1 polymer ?
#
loop_
_entity_poly.entity_id
_entity_poly.type
_entity_poly.pdbx_seq_one_letter_code
_entity_poly.pdbx_strand_id
1 'polypeptide(L)'
;MVSNSVLYNTGNILSLNALKLKAGKTSEEELVEALKIILKDSQNTSGNDINAGGGDREELKITVKIFMQSDDPEILRDALERMLKELHTNSIGTLILAYGEAQNSGKELESLQKLWPVLEKYIQSGTLTSVGLSNIRPTIVQINLAMCCVVPPVLQEFTQQNQIQLLTHNDPYHILNKDSCVELFGSEAKLNWVAKYQVHIKCRGVLSSKGYFVNITK
;
A
#
# COMPACT_ATOMS: atom_id res chain seq x y z
N MET A 1 -3.65 -29.08 3.64
CA MET A 1 -2.34 -28.62 3.11
C MET A 1 -2.24 -27.15 3.41
N VAL A 2 -1.24 -26.73 4.19
CA VAL A 2 -1.03 -25.30 4.48
C VAL A 2 -0.47 -24.68 3.21
N SER A 3 -1.26 -23.83 2.55
CA SER A 3 -0.78 -23.06 1.41
C SER A 3 0.38 -22.16 1.87
N ASN A 4 1.59 -22.39 1.34
CA ASN A 4 2.77 -21.62 1.73
C ASN A 4 2.74 -20.26 1.01
N SER A 5 2.42 -19.19 1.74
CA SER A 5 2.53 -17.83 1.20
C SER A 5 3.98 -17.34 1.24
N VAL A 6 4.44 -16.78 0.12
CA VAL A 6 5.76 -16.17 -0.05
C VAL A 6 5.60 -14.66 -0.10
N LEU A 7 6.45 -13.95 0.63
CA LEU A 7 6.49 -12.49 0.66
C LEU A 7 7.71 -11.98 -0.09
N TYR A 8 7.48 -11.13 -1.10
CA TYR A 8 8.53 -10.43 -1.84
C TYR A 8 8.58 -8.97 -1.36
N ASN A 9 9.79 -8.48 -1.07
CA ASN A 9 10.04 -7.10 -0.65
C ASN A 9 10.97 -6.44 -1.67
N THR A 10 10.56 -5.30 -2.24
CA THR A 10 11.39 -4.57 -3.22
C THR A 10 12.50 -3.74 -2.59
N GLY A 11 12.50 -3.59 -1.26
CA GLY A 11 13.36 -2.65 -0.54
C GLY A 11 13.13 -1.21 -0.95
N ASN A 12 14.09 -0.34 -0.64
CA ASN A 12 14.02 1.08 -0.99
C ASN A 12 14.29 1.30 -2.50
N ILE A 13 13.22 1.43 -3.28
CA ILE A 13 13.29 1.60 -4.73
C ILE A 13 13.92 2.95 -5.13
N LEU A 14 14.01 3.93 -4.20
CA LEU A 14 14.73 5.18 -4.43
C LEU A 14 16.24 4.96 -4.58
N SER A 15 16.76 3.82 -4.15
CA SER A 15 18.17 3.44 -4.35
C SER A 15 18.41 2.75 -5.70
N LEU A 16 17.34 2.35 -6.41
CA LEU A 16 17.44 1.63 -7.69
C LEU A 16 17.57 2.61 -8.86
N ASN A 17 18.81 2.82 -9.31
CA ASN A 17 19.10 3.76 -10.43
C ASN A 17 18.33 3.40 -11.71
N ALA A 18 18.10 2.11 -11.98
CA ALA A 18 17.32 1.65 -13.14
C ALA A 18 15.89 2.23 -13.18
N LEU A 19 15.27 2.44 -12.00
CA LEU A 19 13.91 2.97 -11.91
C LEU A 19 13.85 4.50 -12.10
N LYS A 20 14.93 5.22 -11.79
CA LYS A 20 15.03 6.69 -11.91
C LYS A 20 15.09 7.19 -13.36
N LEU A 21 15.44 6.33 -14.32
CA LEU A 21 15.76 6.74 -15.70
C LEU A 21 14.55 7.03 -16.58
N LYS A 22 13.32 6.74 -16.12
CA LYS A 22 12.09 6.97 -16.89
C LYS A 22 11.10 7.77 -16.05
N ALA A 23 10.78 8.98 -16.50
CA ALA A 23 9.73 9.80 -15.91
C ALA A 23 8.34 9.28 -16.32
N GLY A 24 7.31 9.58 -15.50
CA GLY A 24 5.91 9.33 -15.85
C GLY A 24 5.40 7.90 -15.67
N LYS A 25 6.17 7.03 -15.00
CA LYS A 25 5.71 5.65 -14.70
C LYS A 25 4.50 5.64 -13.77
N THR A 26 3.57 4.76 -14.06
CA THR A 26 2.51 4.39 -13.13
C THR A 26 3.06 3.57 -11.96
N SER A 27 2.32 3.50 -10.85
CA SER A 27 2.69 2.66 -9.70
C SER A 27 2.80 1.18 -10.05
N GLU A 28 2.02 0.71 -11.04
CA GLU A 28 2.09 -0.67 -11.53
C GLU A 28 3.38 -0.93 -12.31
N GLU A 29 3.75 -0.05 -13.25
CA GLU A 29 5.00 -0.18 -14.00
C GLU A 29 6.22 -0.14 -13.07
N GLU A 30 6.21 0.76 -12.08
CA GLU A 30 7.25 0.85 -11.06
C GLU A 30 7.35 -0.45 -10.24
N LEU A 31 6.22 -1.01 -9.82
CA LEU A 31 6.16 -2.28 -9.09
C LEU A 31 6.71 -3.44 -9.94
N VAL A 32 6.22 -3.60 -11.17
CA VAL A 32 6.62 -4.71 -12.06
C VAL A 32 8.12 -4.63 -12.36
N GLU A 33 8.65 -3.45 -12.66
CA GLU A 33 10.09 -3.30 -12.88
C GLU A 33 10.91 -3.58 -11.61
N ALA A 34 10.46 -3.12 -10.44
CA ALA A 34 11.13 -3.42 -9.16
C ALA A 34 11.15 -4.93 -8.87
N LEU A 35 10.03 -5.62 -9.10
CA LEU A 35 9.94 -7.08 -8.98
C LEU A 35 10.87 -7.79 -9.96
N LYS A 36 10.94 -7.35 -11.23
CA LYS A 36 11.87 -7.91 -12.22
C LYS A 36 13.33 -7.75 -11.81
N ILE A 37 13.69 -6.65 -11.13
CA ILE A 37 15.04 -6.43 -10.61
C ILE A 37 15.33 -7.44 -9.50
N ILE A 38 14.49 -7.51 -8.45
CA ILE A 38 14.78 -8.39 -7.30
C ILE A 38 14.72 -9.88 -7.66
N LEU A 39 13.86 -10.29 -8.59
CA LEU A 39 13.72 -11.70 -8.99
C LEU A 39 14.90 -12.18 -9.84
N LYS A 40 15.55 -11.28 -10.58
CA LYS A 40 16.79 -11.59 -11.32
C LYS A 40 17.99 -11.68 -10.40
N ASP A 41 17.98 -10.92 -9.32
CA ASP A 41 19.11 -10.76 -8.42
C ASP A 41 19.03 -11.78 -7.26
N SER A 42 19.25 -13.07 -7.58
CA SER A 42 19.23 -14.19 -6.60
C SER A 42 20.22 -14.07 -5.43
N GLN A 43 21.16 -13.12 -5.51
CA GLN A 43 22.20 -12.83 -4.51
C GLN A 43 21.93 -11.56 -3.69
N ASN A 44 20.87 -10.82 -4.02
CA ASN A 44 20.63 -9.51 -3.42
C ASN A 44 19.53 -9.60 -2.37
N THR A 45 19.90 -10.10 -1.18
CA THR A 45 19.17 -9.87 0.07
C THR A 45 19.22 -8.39 0.47
N SER A 46 18.89 -7.48 -0.45
CA SER A 46 18.73 -6.04 -0.20
C SER A 46 17.37 -5.80 0.47
N GLY A 47 17.14 -6.47 1.60
CA GLY A 47 15.96 -6.33 2.44
C GLY A 47 16.23 -5.62 3.78
N ASN A 48 17.48 -5.29 4.10
CA ASN A 48 17.81 -4.87 5.47
C ASN A 48 18.05 -3.36 5.68
N ASP A 49 18.13 -2.55 4.62
CA ASP A 49 18.29 -1.10 4.80
C ASP A 49 16.95 -0.36 4.74
N ILE A 50 16.06 -0.73 5.67
CA ILE A 50 15.14 0.26 6.27
C ILE A 50 15.85 0.96 7.43
N ASN A 51 17.18 1.09 7.38
CA ASN A 51 17.90 2.12 8.13
C ASN A 51 17.81 3.43 7.34
N ALA A 52 16.62 4.01 7.33
CA ALA A 52 16.46 5.43 7.04
C ALA A 52 17.29 6.18 8.10
N GLY A 53 18.39 6.77 7.68
CA GLY A 53 19.51 7.21 8.51
C GLY A 53 19.16 7.80 9.86
N GLY A 54 19.79 7.25 10.92
CA GLY A 54 20.25 7.94 12.14
C GLY A 54 19.30 8.87 12.92
N GLY A 55 18.02 8.97 12.56
CA GLY A 55 17.03 9.81 13.22
C GLY A 55 16.13 8.96 14.14
N ASP A 56 15.66 9.57 15.22
CA ASP A 56 14.68 8.94 16.09
C ASP A 56 13.45 8.51 15.28
N ARG A 57 12.99 7.27 15.49
CA ARG A 57 11.82 6.72 14.80
C ARG A 57 10.56 7.57 14.99
N GLU A 58 10.51 8.38 16.05
CA GLU A 58 9.44 9.36 16.31
C GLU A 58 9.35 10.45 15.23
N GLU A 59 10.44 10.71 14.50
CA GLU A 59 10.50 11.68 13.41
C GLU A 59 10.01 11.12 12.06
N LEU A 60 9.70 9.83 11.98
CA LEU A 60 9.27 9.19 10.73
C LEU A 60 7.74 9.15 10.61
N LYS A 61 7.23 9.44 9.43
CA LYS A 61 5.83 9.19 9.03
C LYS A 61 5.80 8.07 8.01
N ILE A 62 5.24 6.93 8.41
CA ILE A 62 5.04 5.76 7.55
C ILE A 62 3.61 5.80 7.00
N THR A 63 3.49 5.83 5.68
CA THR A 63 2.23 5.67 4.96
C THR A 63 2.26 4.33 4.23
N VAL A 64 1.22 3.51 4.42
CA VAL A 64 1.04 2.23 3.73
C VAL A 64 -0.27 2.26 2.96
N LYS A 65 -0.27 1.83 1.71
CA LYS A 65 -1.46 1.56 0.92
C LYS A 65 -1.53 0.08 0.58
N ILE A 66 -2.54 -0.62 1.10
CA ILE A 66 -2.77 -2.04 0.88
C ILE A 66 -3.79 -2.21 -0.25
N PHE A 67 -3.48 -3.08 -1.19
CA PHE A 67 -4.32 -3.50 -2.31
C PHE A 67 -4.67 -4.98 -2.12
N MET A 68 -5.96 -5.27 -1.95
CA MET A 68 -6.50 -6.61 -1.74
C MET A 68 -7.53 -6.96 -2.82
N GLN A 69 -7.53 -8.20 -3.29
CA GLN A 69 -8.51 -8.68 -4.26
C GLN A 69 -9.81 -9.21 -3.61
N SER A 70 -9.80 -9.43 -2.29
CA SER A 70 -10.96 -9.90 -1.53
C SER A 70 -11.26 -9.01 -0.33
N ASP A 71 -12.41 -9.23 0.30
CA ASP A 71 -12.88 -8.62 1.54
C ASP A 71 -12.60 -9.50 2.77
N ASP A 72 -11.56 -10.33 2.71
CA ASP A 72 -11.21 -11.30 3.76
C ASP A 72 -10.47 -10.63 4.94
N PRO A 73 -11.03 -10.63 6.16
CA PRO A 73 -10.39 -10.06 7.33
C PRO A 73 -9.05 -10.70 7.70
N GLU A 74 -8.84 -12.00 7.43
CA GLU A 74 -7.59 -12.67 7.75
C GLU A 74 -6.45 -12.21 6.85
N ILE A 75 -6.74 -11.96 5.56
CA ILE A 75 -5.77 -11.41 4.62
C ILE A 75 -5.35 -10.01 5.04
N LEU A 76 -6.28 -9.19 5.53
CA LEU A 76 -5.96 -7.87 6.08
C LEU A 76 -5.09 -7.95 7.34
N ARG A 77 -5.38 -8.90 8.25
CA ARG A 77 -4.56 -9.12 9.46
C ARG A 77 -3.15 -9.55 9.08
N ASP A 78 -3.01 -10.56 8.22
CA ASP A 78 -1.71 -11.03 7.72
C ASP A 78 -0.91 -9.89 7.06
N ALA A 79 -1.57 -9.06 6.25
CA ALA A 79 -0.92 -7.90 5.63
C ALA A 79 -0.41 -6.90 6.68
N LEU A 80 -1.23 -6.52 7.66
CA LEU A 80 -0.83 -5.57 8.70
C LEU A 80 0.30 -6.10 9.58
N GLU A 81 0.21 -7.35 10.03
CA GLU A 81 1.23 -8.00 10.87
C GLU A 81 2.57 -8.09 10.14
N ARG A 82 2.55 -8.53 8.88
CA ARG A 82 3.77 -8.58 8.05
C ARG A 82 4.33 -7.19 7.81
N MET A 83 3.50 -6.20 7.52
CA MET A 83 3.97 -4.82 7.33
C MET A 83 4.66 -4.26 8.57
N LEU A 84 4.09 -4.45 9.76
CA LEU A 84 4.71 -4.00 11.03
C LEU A 84 6.05 -4.72 11.27
N LYS A 85 6.07 -6.04 11.05
CA LYS A 85 7.25 -6.88 11.22
C LYS A 85 8.39 -6.49 10.27
N GLU A 86 8.10 -6.41 8.97
CA GLU A 86 9.09 -6.16 7.92
C GLU A 86 9.55 -4.70 7.89
N LEU A 87 8.68 -3.74 8.22
CA LEU A 87 9.08 -2.34 8.42
C LEU A 87 9.76 -2.11 9.78
N HIS A 88 9.84 -3.14 10.62
CA HIS A 88 10.38 -3.10 11.97
C HIS A 88 9.79 -1.97 12.83
N THR A 89 8.49 -1.70 12.70
CA THR A 89 7.80 -0.60 13.38
C THR A 89 6.65 -1.11 14.24
N ASN A 90 6.36 -0.39 15.33
CA ASN A 90 5.22 -0.68 16.20
C ASN A 90 3.96 0.08 15.78
N SER A 91 4.09 1.03 14.85
CA SER A 91 2.97 1.81 14.35
C SER A 91 3.13 2.22 12.88
N ILE A 92 1.98 2.37 12.21
CA ILE A 92 1.84 2.94 10.87
C ILE A 92 1.03 4.23 11.02
N GLY A 93 1.60 5.34 10.55
CA GLY A 93 0.98 6.66 10.69
C GLY A 93 -0.25 6.85 9.80
N THR A 94 -0.24 6.30 8.60
CA THR A 94 -1.38 6.37 7.68
C THR A 94 -1.52 5.06 6.91
N LEU A 95 -2.65 4.39 7.06
CA LEU A 95 -3.03 3.23 6.25
C LEU A 95 -4.08 3.66 5.24
N ILE A 96 -3.94 3.25 3.99
CA ILE A 96 -4.96 3.38 2.96
C ILE A 96 -5.33 1.98 2.49
N LEU A 97 -6.61 1.62 2.59
CA LEU A 97 -7.09 0.30 2.15
C LEU A 97 -7.83 0.43 0.81
N ALA A 98 -7.33 -0.29 -0.19
CA ALA A 98 -7.96 -0.50 -1.48
C ALA A 98 -8.33 -2.00 -1.60
N TYR A 99 -9.61 -2.29 -1.75
CA TYR A 99 -10.15 -3.66 -1.75
C TYR A 99 -11.29 -3.79 -2.75
N GLY A 100 -11.51 -5.02 -3.25
CA GLY A 100 -12.64 -5.37 -4.12
C GLY A 100 -12.37 -5.21 -5.62
N GLU A 101 -13.44 -5.01 -6.41
CA GLU A 101 -13.42 -4.52 -7.79
C GLU A 101 -14.11 -3.15 -7.88
N ALA A 102 -13.66 -2.27 -8.78
CA ALA A 102 -14.15 -0.89 -8.99
C ALA A 102 -15.57 -0.81 -9.57
N GLN A 103 -16.43 -1.77 -9.23
CA GLN A 103 -17.82 -1.77 -9.61
C GLN A 103 -18.61 -1.25 -8.41
N ASN A 104 -19.23 -0.08 -8.58
CA ASN A 104 -20.26 0.54 -7.71
C ASN A 104 -21.49 -0.39 -7.54
N SER A 105 -21.23 -1.62 -7.13
CA SER A 105 -22.21 -2.57 -6.64
C SER A 105 -22.30 -2.29 -5.14
N GLY A 106 -23.49 -2.16 -4.58
CA GLY A 106 -23.70 -1.83 -3.14
C GLY A 106 -23.03 -2.78 -2.12
N LYS A 107 -22.19 -3.72 -2.56
CA LYS A 107 -21.37 -4.65 -1.78
C LYS A 107 -20.14 -4.01 -1.14
N GLU A 108 -19.67 -2.84 -1.59
CA GLU A 108 -18.49 -2.19 -0.98
C GLU A 108 -18.68 -1.95 0.53
N LEU A 109 -19.88 -1.52 0.94
CA LEU A 109 -20.18 -1.28 2.35
C LEU A 109 -20.22 -2.59 3.16
N GLU A 110 -20.77 -3.67 2.61
CA GLU A 110 -20.80 -4.99 3.24
C GLU A 110 -19.38 -5.54 3.44
N SER A 111 -18.53 -5.40 2.42
CA SER A 111 -17.11 -5.74 2.48
C SER A 111 -16.39 -4.90 3.56
N LEU A 112 -16.65 -3.59 3.63
CA LEU A 112 -16.09 -2.74 4.68
C LEU A 112 -16.54 -3.19 6.07
N GLN A 113 -17.81 -3.53 6.26
CA GLN A 113 -18.32 -3.99 7.55
C GLN A 113 -17.60 -5.24 8.05
N LYS A 114 -17.11 -6.11 7.15
CA LYS A 114 -16.28 -7.27 7.52
C LYS A 114 -14.86 -6.88 7.91
N LEU A 115 -14.27 -5.92 7.20
CA LEU A 115 -12.87 -5.49 7.39
C LEU A 115 -12.71 -4.52 8.56
N TRP A 116 -13.73 -3.71 8.86
CA TRP A 116 -13.68 -2.63 9.83
C TRP A 116 -13.32 -3.09 11.26
N PRO A 117 -13.87 -4.18 11.81
CA PRO A 117 -13.49 -4.65 13.14
C PRO A 117 -11.99 -4.96 13.28
N VAL A 118 -11.33 -5.37 12.18
CA VAL A 118 -9.88 -5.55 12.16
C VAL A 118 -9.21 -4.18 12.31
N LEU A 119 -9.53 -3.24 11.44
CA LEU A 119 -8.97 -1.89 11.44
C LEU A 119 -9.16 -1.20 12.79
N GLU A 120 -10.37 -1.30 13.36
CA GLU A 120 -10.72 -0.70 14.65
C GLU A 120 -9.85 -1.22 15.79
N LYS A 121 -9.56 -2.53 15.84
CA LYS A 121 -8.65 -3.11 16.84
C LYS A 121 -7.23 -2.51 16.74
N TYR A 122 -6.74 -2.30 15.52
CA TYR A 122 -5.42 -1.69 15.30
C TYR A 122 -5.39 -0.18 15.59
N ILE A 123 -6.51 0.52 15.41
CA ILE A 123 -6.67 1.93 15.81
C ILE A 123 -6.69 2.04 17.34
N GLN A 124 -7.52 1.24 18.01
CA GLN A 124 -7.67 1.27 19.48
C GLN A 124 -6.38 0.90 20.23
N SER A 125 -5.55 0.04 19.65
CA SER A 125 -4.24 -0.31 20.20
C SER A 125 -3.14 0.73 19.92
N GLY A 126 -3.43 1.77 19.14
CA GLY A 126 -2.46 2.81 18.76
C GLY A 126 -1.48 2.39 17.67
N THR A 127 -1.62 1.18 17.12
CA THR A 127 -0.78 0.67 16.02
C THR A 127 -1.08 1.37 14.69
N LEU A 128 -2.32 1.81 14.46
CA LEU A 128 -2.71 2.64 13.33
C LEU A 128 -3.12 4.03 13.80
N THR A 129 -2.40 5.08 13.38
CA THR A 129 -2.74 6.46 13.75
C THR A 129 -3.88 7.03 12.91
N SER A 130 -3.95 6.66 11.63
CA SER A 130 -5.00 7.13 10.71
C SER A 130 -5.29 6.10 9.63
N VAL A 131 -6.56 5.98 9.24
CA VAL A 131 -7.03 5.07 8.20
C VAL A 131 -7.82 5.86 7.14
N GLY A 132 -7.38 5.72 5.89
CA GLY A 132 -8.10 6.13 4.69
C GLY A 132 -8.70 4.92 4.00
N LEU A 133 -9.90 5.11 3.46
CA LEU A 133 -10.57 4.11 2.63
C LEU A 133 -10.74 4.73 1.24
N SER A 134 -10.37 4.01 0.18
CA SER A 134 -10.87 4.37 -1.14
C SER A 134 -12.38 4.09 -1.17
N ASN A 135 -13.19 5.11 -1.49
CA ASN A 135 -14.64 5.03 -1.79
C ASN A 135 -15.65 5.10 -0.62
N ILE A 136 -15.27 5.13 0.67
CA ILE A 136 -16.23 5.23 1.80
C ILE A 136 -15.73 6.17 2.91
N ARG A 137 -16.65 6.96 3.51
CA ARG A 137 -16.45 8.10 4.44
C ARG A 137 -15.45 7.82 5.60
N PRO A 138 -14.18 8.23 5.49
CA PRO A 138 -13.11 7.99 6.48
C PRO A 138 -12.50 9.31 7.00
N THR A 139 -11.44 9.24 7.83
CA THR A 139 -10.63 10.42 8.21
C THR A 139 -9.83 10.98 7.02
N ILE A 140 -9.63 10.17 5.97
CA ILE A 140 -8.89 10.53 4.75
C ILE A 140 -9.61 10.04 3.48
N VAL A 141 -10.17 10.94 2.68
CA VAL A 141 -10.73 10.60 1.36
C VAL A 141 -9.62 10.63 0.31
N GLN A 142 -9.50 9.57 -0.50
CA GLN A 142 -8.57 9.52 -1.63
C GLN A 142 -9.33 9.56 -2.97
N ILE A 143 -8.94 10.43 -3.90
CA ILE A 143 -9.52 10.52 -5.25
C ILE A 143 -8.49 10.10 -6.29
N ASN A 144 -8.91 9.31 -7.29
CA ASN A 144 -8.08 8.96 -8.42
C ASN A 144 -8.09 10.08 -9.50
N LEU A 145 -6.93 10.68 -9.76
CA LEU A 145 -6.75 11.75 -10.76
C LEU A 145 -6.89 11.25 -12.21
N ALA A 146 -6.68 9.95 -12.46
CA ALA A 146 -6.96 9.36 -13.78
C ALA A 146 -8.45 9.46 -14.18
N MET A 147 -9.34 9.57 -13.19
CA MET A 147 -10.78 9.70 -13.38
C MET A 147 -11.28 11.15 -13.29
N CYS A 148 -10.46 12.09 -12.79
CA CYS A 148 -10.85 13.48 -12.61
C CYS A 148 -9.62 14.40 -12.53
N CYS A 149 -9.39 15.23 -13.56
CA CYS A 149 -8.27 16.18 -13.61
C CYS A 149 -8.39 17.33 -12.60
N VAL A 150 -9.60 17.56 -12.06
CA VAL A 150 -9.91 18.60 -11.10
C VAL A 150 -10.67 17.97 -9.95
N VAL A 151 -10.13 18.05 -8.75
CA VAL A 151 -10.85 17.63 -7.54
C VAL A 151 -12.17 18.43 -7.45
N PRO A 152 -13.35 17.78 -7.40
CA PRO A 152 -14.62 18.48 -7.40
C PRO A 152 -14.74 19.49 -6.24
N PRO A 153 -15.07 20.78 -6.48
CA PRO A 153 -15.13 21.81 -5.43
C PRO A 153 -16.07 21.44 -4.27
N VAL A 154 -17.22 20.82 -4.58
CA VAL A 154 -18.19 20.34 -3.57
C VAL A 154 -17.55 19.32 -2.61
N LEU A 155 -16.67 18.46 -3.12
CA LEU A 155 -15.97 17.47 -2.30
C LEU A 155 -14.86 18.12 -1.45
N GLN A 156 -14.20 19.18 -1.95
CA GLN A 156 -13.26 19.97 -1.16
C GLN A 156 -13.95 20.66 0.01
N GLU A 157 -15.06 21.33 -0.24
CA GLU A 157 -15.84 22.00 0.82
C GLU A 157 -16.34 21.01 1.86
N PHE A 158 -16.89 19.87 1.42
CA PHE A 158 -17.37 18.81 2.31
C PHE A 158 -16.27 18.24 3.19
N THR A 159 -15.11 17.92 2.61
CA THR A 159 -13.99 17.34 3.36
C THR A 159 -13.44 18.34 4.38
N GLN A 160 -13.32 19.61 3.99
CA GLN A 160 -12.90 20.70 4.89
C GLN A 160 -13.85 20.89 6.08
N GLN A 161 -15.16 20.93 5.82
CA GLN A 161 -16.19 21.10 6.85
C GLN A 161 -16.22 19.94 7.87
N ASN A 162 -15.88 18.72 7.43
CA ASN A 162 -15.92 17.51 8.27
C ASN A 162 -14.54 17.13 8.84
N GLN A 163 -13.51 17.98 8.70
CA GLN A 163 -12.13 17.70 9.11
C GLN A 163 -11.58 16.39 8.50
N ILE A 164 -12.01 16.08 7.29
CA ILE A 164 -11.56 14.93 6.52
C ILE A 164 -10.38 15.39 5.65
N GLN A 165 -9.26 14.68 5.72
CA GLN A 165 -8.13 14.95 4.83
C GLN A 165 -8.48 14.50 3.41
N LEU A 166 -8.30 15.37 2.42
CA LEU A 166 -8.47 15.02 1.01
C LEU A 166 -7.12 14.77 0.36
N LEU A 167 -6.93 13.56 -0.16
CA LEU A 167 -5.73 13.13 -0.88
C LEU A 167 -6.07 12.76 -2.32
N THR A 168 -5.10 12.91 -3.21
CA THR A 168 -5.20 12.48 -4.61
C THR A 168 -4.21 11.35 -4.88
N HIS A 169 -4.55 10.43 -5.78
CA HIS A 169 -3.67 9.38 -6.24
C HIS A 169 -3.80 9.13 -7.74
N ASN A 170 -2.81 8.44 -8.29
CA ASN A 170 -2.84 7.93 -9.65
C ASN A 170 -2.52 6.42 -9.70
N ASP A 171 -2.66 5.74 -8.55
CA ASP A 171 -2.48 4.29 -8.51
C ASP A 171 -3.60 3.61 -9.32
N PRO A 172 -3.28 2.57 -10.12
CA PRO A 172 -4.30 1.76 -10.76
C PRO A 172 -5.06 0.95 -9.72
N TYR A 173 -6.26 0.52 -10.09
CA TYR A 173 -7.13 -0.25 -9.20
C TYR A 173 -6.53 -1.63 -8.88
N HIS A 174 -6.03 -2.31 -9.92
CA HIS A 174 -5.21 -3.51 -9.78
C HIS A 174 -3.74 -3.12 -9.91
N ILE A 175 -3.04 -2.94 -8.79
CA ILE A 175 -1.63 -2.54 -8.81
C ILE A 175 -0.70 -3.59 -9.41
N LEU A 176 -1.10 -4.85 -9.38
CA LEU A 176 -0.45 -5.94 -10.09
C LEU A 176 -1.54 -6.77 -10.78
N ASN A 177 -1.64 -6.63 -12.10
CA ASN A 177 -2.62 -7.36 -12.89
C ASN A 177 -2.27 -8.87 -13.01
N LYS A 178 -3.23 -9.67 -13.47
CA LYS A 178 -3.08 -11.13 -13.56
C LYS A 178 -1.95 -11.54 -14.51
N ASP A 179 -1.83 -10.90 -15.67
CA ASP A 179 -0.82 -11.25 -16.68
C ASP A 179 0.59 -10.98 -16.17
N SER A 180 0.81 -9.81 -15.54
CA SER A 180 2.06 -9.45 -14.86
C SER A 180 2.36 -10.42 -13.72
N CYS A 181 1.35 -10.85 -12.95
CA CYS A 181 1.53 -11.83 -11.88
C CYS A 181 2.00 -13.19 -12.45
N VAL A 182 1.38 -13.66 -13.54
CA VAL A 182 1.77 -14.90 -14.22
C VAL A 182 3.17 -14.80 -14.80
N GLU A 183 3.52 -13.67 -15.43
CA GLU A 183 4.88 -13.43 -15.97
C GLU A 183 5.95 -13.52 -14.87
N LEU A 184 5.68 -12.93 -13.70
CA LEU A 184 6.66 -12.81 -12.62
C LEU A 184 6.76 -14.08 -11.75
N PHE A 185 5.63 -14.75 -11.50
CA PHE A 185 5.54 -15.77 -10.46
C PHE A 185 5.03 -17.14 -10.94
N GLY A 186 4.59 -17.24 -12.20
CA GLY A 186 4.04 -18.46 -12.80
C GLY A 186 2.50 -18.54 -12.75
N SER A 187 1.92 -19.45 -13.53
CA SER A 187 0.45 -19.58 -13.70
C SER A 187 -0.30 -20.07 -12.46
N GLU A 188 0.39 -20.76 -11.55
CA GLU A 188 -0.19 -21.30 -10.31
C GLU A 188 -0.17 -20.28 -9.16
N ALA A 189 0.56 -19.17 -9.34
CA ALA A 189 0.67 -18.13 -8.33
C ALA A 189 -0.65 -17.36 -8.16
N LYS A 190 -1.11 -17.25 -6.91
CA LYS A 190 -2.25 -16.43 -6.53
C LYS A 190 -1.79 -15.23 -5.72
N LEU A 191 -2.13 -14.03 -6.19
CA LEU A 191 -1.87 -12.79 -5.45
C LEU A 191 -2.82 -12.68 -4.26
N ASN A 192 -2.27 -12.53 -3.05
CA ASN A 192 -3.07 -12.33 -1.84
C ASN A 192 -3.28 -10.83 -1.59
N TRP A 193 -2.18 -10.08 -1.53
CA TRP A 193 -2.20 -8.63 -1.34
C TRP A 193 -0.90 -7.99 -1.82
N VAL A 194 -0.97 -6.70 -2.13
CA VAL A 194 0.20 -5.83 -2.38
C VAL A 194 0.15 -4.66 -1.41
N ALA A 195 1.27 -4.29 -0.80
CA ALA A 195 1.36 -3.09 0.02
C ALA A 195 2.43 -2.16 -0.55
N LYS A 196 2.04 -0.93 -0.88
CA LYS A 196 2.95 0.16 -1.20
C LYS A 196 3.25 0.93 0.08
N TYR A 197 4.53 1.15 0.39
CA TYR A 197 4.92 1.93 1.55
C TYR A 197 5.75 3.15 1.16
N GLN A 198 5.61 4.21 1.97
CA GLN A 198 6.40 5.44 1.88
C GLN A 198 6.78 5.89 3.28
N VAL A 199 8.05 6.19 3.48
CA VAL A 199 8.59 6.71 4.73
C VAL A 199 9.07 8.13 4.50
N HIS A 200 8.51 9.07 5.26
CA HIS A 200 8.90 10.48 5.23
C HIS A 200 9.55 10.90 6.54
N ILE A 201 10.55 11.76 6.47
CA ILE A 201 11.13 12.44 7.63
C ILE A 201 10.27 13.68 7.89
N LYS A 202 9.48 13.68 8.97
CA LYS A 202 8.46 14.70 9.29
C LYS A 202 9.02 16.11 9.24
N CYS A 203 10.15 16.35 9.90
CA CYS A 203 10.73 17.69 10.06
C CYS A 203 11.33 18.26 8.77
N ARG A 204 11.55 17.43 7.75
CA ARG A 204 12.20 17.83 6.49
C ARG A 204 11.29 17.69 5.27
N GLY A 205 10.15 17.02 5.41
CA GLY A 205 9.27 16.69 4.29
C GLY A 205 9.93 15.79 3.23
N VAL A 206 11.06 15.16 3.56
CA VAL A 206 11.86 14.35 2.63
C VAL A 206 11.35 12.91 2.65
N LEU A 207 11.06 12.36 1.48
CA LEU A 207 10.80 10.94 1.29
C LEU A 207 12.13 10.18 1.41
N SER A 208 12.31 9.43 2.49
CA SER A 208 13.54 8.67 2.76
C SER A 208 13.50 7.26 2.18
N SER A 209 12.33 6.64 2.14
CA SER A 209 12.15 5.30 1.61
C SER A 209 10.80 5.13 0.92
N LYS A 210 10.80 4.33 -0.15
CA LYS A 210 9.60 3.93 -0.88
C LYS A 210 9.81 2.51 -1.37
N GLY A 211 8.76 1.70 -1.35
CA GLY A 211 8.83 0.35 -1.89
C GLY A 211 7.50 -0.38 -1.85
N TYR A 212 7.58 -1.67 -2.13
CA TYR A 212 6.43 -2.55 -2.24
C TYR A 212 6.70 -3.89 -1.55
N PHE A 213 5.65 -4.42 -0.95
CA PHE A 213 5.55 -5.80 -0.49
C PHE A 213 4.49 -6.52 -1.29
N VAL A 214 4.78 -7.76 -1.72
CA VAL A 214 3.88 -8.57 -2.53
C VAL A 214 3.78 -9.95 -1.92
N ASN A 215 2.57 -10.33 -1.49
CA ASN A 215 2.32 -11.63 -0.88
C ASN A 215 1.57 -12.54 -1.85
N ILE A 216 2.13 -13.73 -2.09
CA ILE A 216 1.67 -14.67 -3.11
C ILE A 216 1.57 -16.06 -2.52
N THR A 217 0.49 -16.76 -2.83
CA THR A 217 0.36 -18.20 -2.59
C THR A 217 0.82 -18.97 -3.83
N LYS A 218 1.64 -19.99 -3.62
CA LYS A 218 2.01 -20.98 -4.64
C LYS A 218 1.51 -22.36 -4.23
#